data_AF-A0A453L0A8-F1
#
_entry.id   AF-A0A453L0A8-F1
#
_cell.length_a   1.000
_cell.length_b   1.000
_cell.length_c   1.000
_cell.angle_alpha   90.00
_cell.angle_beta   90.00
_cell.angle_gamma   90.00
#
_symmetry.space_group_name_H-M   'P 1'
#
loop_
_entity.id
_entity.type
_entity.pdbx_description
1 polymer ?
#
loop_
_entity_poly.entity_id
_entity_poly.type
_entity_poly.pdbx_seq_one_letter_code
_entity_poly.pdbx_strand_id
1 'polypeptide(L)'
;PLASRAPAQGGGAVEKDPIKLWDRYVEWLYQHKQLGLFVDVSRMGFTDDFLQRMEPLMQRAFVAMGELEKGAIANPDEGRMVGHYWLRDPGLAPNSFLRTKIEKTVDHILAFSQDIVSGKIKPPSSQVGRFTQILSIGIGGSSLGPQFVSEALAPDNPPLKIRFIDNTDPAGIDHQIAQLGEELKSTLVIVISKSGGTPETRNGLLEVQKAFRDAGLDFSKQGVAITQENSLLDNTARIEGWLDRFPMFDWVGGRTSELSAVGLLPAALQGIDVKEMLVGAALMDEETRNTVVKENPAALLALSWYWATDGIGSKDMVVLPYKDSLLLLSRYLQQLVMESLGKEYDLDGNRVNQGLTVYGNKGSTDQHAYIQQLREGVHNFFVTFIEVLRDRPPGHDWELEPGVTCGDYLFGMLQV
;
A
#
# COMPACT_ATOMS: atom_id res chain seq x y z
N PRO A 1 -30.97 -22.36 -4.65
CA PRO A 1 -30.96 -23.31 -3.52
C PRO A 1 -29.70 -24.19 -3.56
N LEU A 2 -28.59 -23.62 -3.10
CA LEU A 2 -27.39 -24.25 -2.55
C LEU A 2 -26.50 -23.10 -2.03
N ALA A 3 -27.10 -22.16 -1.29
CA ALA A 3 -26.35 -21.38 -0.33
C ALA A 3 -26.08 -22.34 0.82
N SER A 4 -25.06 -23.19 0.69
CA SER A 4 -24.57 -23.95 1.82
C SER A 4 -24.06 -22.91 2.81
N ARG A 5 -24.89 -22.57 3.80
CA ARG A 5 -24.42 -21.92 5.01
C ARG A 5 -23.26 -22.77 5.49
N ALA A 6 -22.05 -22.21 5.51
CA ALA A 6 -20.99 -22.82 6.28
C ALA A 6 -21.59 -23.10 7.66
N PRO A 7 -21.53 -24.35 8.16
CA PRO A 7 -22.01 -24.63 9.50
C PRO A 7 -21.28 -23.65 10.40
N ALA A 8 -22.02 -22.98 11.29
CA ALA A 8 -21.43 -22.14 12.33
C ALA A 8 -20.32 -22.98 12.96
N GLN A 9 -19.06 -22.60 12.68
CA GLN A 9 -17.95 -23.36 13.19
C GLN A 9 -18.00 -23.11 14.68
N GLY A 10 -18.41 -24.14 15.43
CA GLY A 10 -18.53 -24.06 16.87
C GLY A 10 -17.22 -23.50 17.38
N GLY A 11 -17.27 -22.30 17.96
CA GLY A 11 -16.12 -21.64 18.54
C GLY A 11 -15.56 -22.56 19.63
N GLY A 12 -14.62 -23.42 19.24
CA GLY A 12 -13.81 -24.14 20.19
C GLY A 12 -13.18 -23.11 21.11
N ALA A 13 -13.19 -23.38 22.42
CA ALA A 13 -12.47 -22.54 23.36
C ALA A 13 -11.05 -22.33 22.82
N VAL A 14 -10.61 -21.06 22.75
CA VAL A 14 -9.24 -20.71 22.34
C VAL A 14 -8.28 -21.61 23.13
N GLU A 15 -7.41 -22.34 22.43
CA GLU A 15 -6.43 -23.23 23.07
C GLU A 15 -5.56 -22.41 24.02
N LYS A 16 -5.42 -22.87 25.26
CA LYS A 16 -4.69 -22.18 26.33
C LYS A 16 -3.54 -23.01 26.88
N ASP A 17 -3.48 -24.29 26.54
CA ASP A 17 -2.38 -25.15 26.97
C ASP A 17 -1.06 -24.69 26.33
N PRO A 18 -0.04 -24.31 27.13
CA PRO A 18 1.20 -23.77 26.59
C PRO A 18 1.98 -24.73 25.70
N ILE A 19 1.93 -26.04 25.98
CA ILE A 19 2.65 -27.05 25.20
C ILE A 19 2.00 -27.18 23.83
N LYS A 20 0.67 -27.30 23.78
CA LYS A 20 -0.05 -27.34 22.50
C LYS A 20 0.10 -26.05 21.70
N LEU A 21 0.11 -24.89 22.37
CA LEU A 21 0.35 -23.61 21.70
C LEU A 21 1.76 -23.53 21.12
N TRP A 22 2.76 -24.06 21.83
CA TRP A 22 4.13 -24.17 21.32
C TRP A 22 4.23 -25.11 20.12
N ASP A 23 3.60 -26.29 20.18
CA ASP A 23 3.58 -27.23 19.07
C ASP A 23 2.92 -26.60 17.82
N ARG A 24 1.82 -25.86 18.02
CA ARG A 24 1.17 -25.09 16.96
C ARG A 24 2.07 -23.98 16.42
N TYR A 25 2.80 -23.27 17.27
CA TYR A 25 3.75 -22.25 16.82
C TYR A 25 4.83 -22.85 15.93
N VAL A 26 5.45 -23.97 16.34
CA VAL A 26 6.45 -24.67 15.54
C VAL A 26 5.88 -25.15 14.21
N GLU A 27 4.63 -25.60 14.20
CA GLU A 27 3.97 -26.10 12.99
C GLU A 27 3.52 -24.99 12.02
N TRP A 28 3.08 -23.85 12.54
CA TRP A 28 2.37 -22.81 11.78
C TRP A 28 3.10 -21.48 11.67
N LEU A 29 4.34 -21.41 12.16
CA LEU A 29 5.25 -20.31 11.86
C LEU A 29 5.80 -20.48 10.44
N TYR A 30 5.41 -19.59 9.55
CA TYR A 30 6.13 -19.41 8.28
C TYR A 30 7.34 -18.50 8.50
N GLN A 31 8.48 -18.88 7.93
CA GLN A 31 9.72 -18.11 7.98
C GLN A 31 10.38 -18.04 6.61
N HIS A 32 10.60 -16.83 6.13
CA HIS A 32 11.47 -16.57 4.97
C HIS A 32 12.77 -15.89 5.41
N LYS A 33 13.80 -16.71 5.70
CA LYS A 33 15.07 -16.25 6.30
C LYS A 33 15.78 -15.16 5.49
N GLN A 34 15.75 -15.24 4.16
CA GLN A 34 16.46 -14.27 3.31
C GLN A 34 15.78 -12.90 3.31
N LEU A 35 14.45 -12.87 3.41
CA LEU A 35 13.68 -11.63 3.52
C LEU A 35 13.57 -11.12 4.97
N GLY A 36 13.97 -11.95 5.95
CA GLY A 36 13.74 -11.64 7.36
C GLY A 36 12.26 -11.58 7.73
N LEU A 37 11.38 -12.23 6.96
CA LEU A 37 9.93 -12.22 7.18
C LEU A 37 9.49 -13.44 7.98
N PHE A 38 8.59 -13.20 8.93
CA PHE A 38 7.92 -14.22 9.71
C PHE A 38 6.41 -13.98 9.68
N VAL A 39 5.64 -15.04 9.56
CA VAL A 39 4.17 -15.00 9.66
C VAL A 39 3.75 -16.09 10.64
N ASP A 40 3.29 -15.68 11.82
CA ASP A 40 2.76 -16.57 12.84
C ASP A 40 1.23 -16.55 12.82
N VAL A 41 0.63 -17.67 12.39
CA VAL A 41 -0.83 -17.87 12.41
C VAL A 41 -1.27 -18.91 13.45
N SER A 42 -0.37 -19.33 14.34
CA SER A 42 -0.62 -20.40 15.32
C SER A 42 -1.81 -20.09 16.25
N ARG A 43 -2.02 -18.80 16.53
CA ARG A 43 -3.08 -18.27 17.40
C ARG A 43 -4.46 -18.17 16.75
N MET A 44 -4.58 -18.39 15.45
CA MET A 44 -5.86 -18.31 14.74
C MET A 44 -6.81 -19.47 15.09
N GLY A 45 -6.26 -20.62 15.48
CA GLY A 45 -7.04 -21.74 16.00
C GLY A 45 -7.87 -22.50 14.97
N PHE A 46 -7.58 -22.37 13.67
CA PHE A 46 -8.19 -23.24 12.65
C PHE A 46 -7.81 -24.71 12.89
N THR A 47 -8.74 -25.62 12.55
CA THR A 47 -8.60 -27.06 12.72
C THR A 47 -8.04 -27.74 11.47
N ASP A 48 -7.49 -28.95 11.63
CA ASP A 48 -7.04 -29.78 10.49
C ASP A 48 -8.19 -30.09 9.52
N ASP A 49 -9.40 -30.35 10.05
CA ASP A 49 -10.60 -30.54 9.24
C ASP A 49 -10.96 -29.30 8.41
N PHE A 50 -10.73 -28.10 8.93
CA PHE A 50 -10.92 -26.87 8.16
C PHE A 50 -9.89 -26.79 7.03
N LEU A 51 -8.62 -27.02 7.33
CA LEU A 51 -7.55 -26.99 6.33
C LEU A 51 -7.80 -28.02 5.22
N GLN A 52 -8.19 -29.24 5.58
CA GLN A 52 -8.51 -30.28 4.60
C GLN A 52 -9.67 -29.87 3.67
N ARG A 53 -10.69 -29.17 4.20
CA ARG A 53 -11.80 -28.64 3.39
C ARG A 53 -11.38 -27.46 2.51
N MET A 54 -10.47 -26.61 3.00
CA MET A 54 -10.01 -25.43 2.28
C MET A 54 -8.94 -25.74 1.24
N GLU A 55 -8.20 -26.84 1.38
CA GLU A 55 -7.15 -27.26 0.47
C GLU A 55 -7.59 -27.25 -1.02
N PRO A 56 -8.68 -27.93 -1.44
CA PRO A 56 -9.11 -27.86 -2.83
C PRO A 56 -9.54 -26.44 -3.27
N LEU A 57 -10.01 -25.59 -2.36
CA LEU A 57 -10.35 -24.20 -2.67
C LEU A 57 -9.09 -23.37 -2.90
N MET A 58 -8.05 -23.57 -2.07
CA MET A 58 -6.75 -22.93 -2.24
C MET A 58 -6.06 -23.37 -3.52
N GLN A 59 -6.09 -24.66 -3.86
CA GLN A 59 -5.54 -25.13 -5.13
C GLN A 59 -6.22 -24.48 -6.34
N ARG A 60 -7.54 -24.26 -6.30
CA ARG A 60 -8.24 -23.49 -7.34
C ARG A 60 -7.80 -22.02 -7.36
N ALA A 61 -7.61 -21.41 -6.19
CA ALA A 61 -7.12 -20.03 -6.11
C ALA A 61 -5.70 -19.89 -6.69
N PHE A 62 -4.79 -20.84 -6.42
CA PHE A 62 -3.45 -20.85 -7.00
C PHE A 62 -3.46 -20.98 -8.52
N VAL A 63 -4.33 -21.84 -9.07
CA VAL A 63 -4.52 -21.93 -10.53
C VAL A 63 -5.02 -20.60 -11.10
N ALA A 64 -6.04 -20.00 -10.49
CA ALA A 64 -6.59 -18.71 -10.91
C ALA A 64 -5.55 -17.58 -10.84
N MET A 65 -4.70 -17.57 -9.81
CA MET A 65 -3.56 -16.64 -9.70
C MET A 65 -2.57 -16.83 -10.84
N GLY A 66 -2.22 -18.08 -11.17
CA GLY A 66 -1.35 -18.38 -12.31
C GLY A 66 -1.95 -17.97 -13.67
N GLU A 67 -3.27 -18.03 -13.84
CA GLU A 67 -3.96 -17.51 -15.02
C GLU A 67 -3.98 -15.97 -15.06
N LEU A 68 -4.26 -15.34 -13.91
CA LEU A 68 -4.25 -13.89 -13.74
C LEU A 68 -2.88 -13.30 -14.10
N GLU A 69 -1.79 -13.87 -13.58
CA GLU A 69 -0.43 -13.39 -13.87
C GLU A 69 -0.02 -13.56 -15.34
N LYS A 70 -0.59 -14.54 -16.04
CA LYS A 70 -0.42 -14.72 -17.50
C LYS A 70 -1.25 -13.74 -18.34
N GLY A 71 -2.05 -12.88 -17.70
CA GLY A 71 -2.86 -11.87 -18.37
C GLY A 71 -4.27 -12.32 -18.72
N ALA A 72 -4.85 -13.28 -18.00
CA ALA A 72 -6.28 -13.54 -18.10
C ALA A 72 -7.11 -12.31 -17.72
N ILE A 73 -8.30 -12.19 -18.30
CA ILE A 73 -9.27 -11.16 -17.91
C ILE A 73 -9.84 -11.53 -16.54
N ALA A 74 -9.27 -10.95 -15.49
CA ALA A 74 -9.64 -11.19 -14.10
C ALA A 74 -10.69 -10.19 -13.58
N ASN A 75 -10.89 -9.06 -14.28
CA ASN A 75 -11.97 -8.13 -14.01
C ASN A 75 -13.01 -8.22 -15.16
N PRO A 76 -14.01 -9.12 -15.06
CA PRO A 76 -14.98 -9.33 -16.12
C PRO A 76 -15.92 -8.13 -16.31
N ASP A 77 -16.21 -7.38 -15.24
CA ASP A 77 -17.09 -6.20 -15.29
C ASP A 77 -16.52 -5.09 -16.17
N GLU A 78 -15.20 -4.91 -16.14
CA GLU A 78 -14.49 -3.90 -16.94
C GLU A 78 -13.78 -4.49 -18.16
N GLY A 79 -13.76 -5.82 -18.32
CA GLY A 79 -13.02 -6.50 -19.38
C GLY A 79 -11.49 -6.27 -19.32
N ARG A 80 -10.92 -6.18 -18.11
CA ARG A 80 -9.51 -5.79 -17.90
C ARG A 80 -8.66 -6.92 -17.31
N MET A 81 -7.39 -6.91 -17.67
CA MET A 81 -6.34 -7.65 -16.98
C MET A 81 -6.02 -7.01 -15.62
N VAL A 82 -5.39 -7.76 -14.73
CA VAL A 82 -4.86 -7.27 -13.46
C VAL A 82 -3.36 -7.55 -13.41
N GLY A 83 -2.54 -6.53 -13.67
CA GLY A 83 -1.13 -6.72 -14.04
C GLY A 83 -0.10 -6.11 -13.09
N HIS A 84 -0.46 -5.74 -11.86
CA HIS A 84 0.46 -5.07 -10.92
C HIS A 84 1.72 -5.91 -10.60
N TYR A 85 1.66 -7.23 -10.77
CA TYR A 85 2.82 -8.14 -10.71
C TYR A 85 3.89 -7.83 -11.77
N TRP A 86 3.48 -7.41 -12.96
CA TRP A 86 4.42 -7.11 -14.05
C TRP A 86 5.22 -5.83 -13.79
N LEU A 87 4.77 -4.95 -12.91
CA LEU A 87 5.50 -3.74 -12.54
C LEU A 87 6.81 -4.07 -11.81
N ARG A 88 6.80 -5.15 -11.01
CA ARG A 88 7.91 -5.63 -10.18
C ARG A 88 8.71 -6.75 -10.82
N ASP A 89 8.08 -7.53 -11.70
CA ASP A 89 8.79 -8.42 -12.63
C ASP A 89 8.24 -8.26 -14.08
N PRO A 90 8.82 -7.34 -14.87
CA PRO A 90 8.41 -7.11 -16.26
C PRO A 90 8.60 -8.33 -17.17
N GLY A 91 9.41 -9.32 -16.76
CA GLY A 91 9.62 -10.56 -17.51
C GLY A 91 8.35 -11.40 -17.64
N LEU A 92 7.41 -11.25 -16.70
CA LEU A 92 6.12 -11.95 -16.69
C LEU A 92 5.03 -11.26 -17.51
N ALA A 93 5.29 -10.07 -18.04
CA ALA A 93 4.30 -9.35 -18.82
C ALA A 93 3.84 -10.19 -20.04
N PRO A 94 2.53 -10.19 -20.39
CA PRO A 94 1.99 -11.07 -21.43
C PRO A 94 2.58 -10.89 -22.83
N ASN A 95 3.23 -9.75 -23.09
CA ASN A 95 3.90 -9.46 -24.35
C ASN A 95 5.08 -8.50 -24.17
N SER A 96 5.99 -8.51 -25.15
CA SER A 96 7.20 -7.68 -25.15
C SER A 96 6.92 -6.18 -25.16
N PHE A 97 5.78 -5.75 -25.70
CA PHE A 97 5.39 -4.34 -25.71
C PHE A 97 5.08 -3.83 -24.30
N LEU A 98 4.30 -4.57 -23.52
CA LEU A 98 4.02 -4.24 -22.11
C LEU A 98 5.30 -4.24 -21.28
N ARG A 99 6.12 -5.29 -21.40
CA ARG A 99 7.43 -5.36 -20.76
C ARG A 99 8.27 -4.11 -21.03
N THR A 100 8.44 -3.77 -22.31
CA THR A 100 9.23 -2.61 -22.73
C THR A 100 8.64 -1.30 -22.18
N LYS A 101 7.31 -1.15 -22.15
CA LYS A 101 6.66 0.04 -21.58
C LYS A 101 6.94 0.16 -20.07
N ILE A 102 6.92 -0.94 -19.34
CA ILE A 102 7.19 -0.95 -17.89
C ILE A 102 8.66 -0.61 -17.63
N GLU A 103 9.60 -1.32 -18.26
CA GLU A 103 11.05 -1.10 -18.12
C GLU A 103 11.42 0.36 -18.44
N LYS A 104 10.93 0.89 -19.57
CA LYS A 104 11.16 2.30 -19.96
C LYS A 104 10.56 3.29 -18.98
N THR A 105 9.42 2.98 -18.36
CA THR A 105 8.80 3.87 -17.37
C THR A 105 9.67 3.97 -16.13
N VAL A 106 10.20 2.85 -15.64
CA VAL A 106 11.11 2.84 -14.48
C VAL A 106 12.41 3.59 -14.80
N ASP A 107 13.03 3.32 -15.94
CA ASP A 107 14.24 4.04 -16.38
C ASP A 107 14.00 5.55 -16.50
N HIS A 108 12.83 5.93 -17.03
CA HIS A 108 12.45 7.32 -17.17
C HIS A 108 12.27 8.03 -15.82
N ILE A 109 11.60 7.37 -14.86
CA ILE A 109 11.43 7.89 -13.50
C ILE A 109 12.78 8.13 -12.82
N LEU A 110 13.71 7.18 -12.95
CA LEU A 110 15.03 7.28 -12.34
C LEU A 110 15.85 8.42 -12.96
N ALA A 111 15.86 8.53 -14.29
CA ALA A 111 16.55 9.61 -14.99
C ALA A 111 15.96 10.98 -14.65
N PHE A 112 14.64 11.11 -14.67
CA PHE A 112 13.96 12.35 -14.32
C PHE A 112 14.21 12.76 -12.86
N SER A 113 14.10 11.81 -11.93
CA SER A 113 14.34 12.07 -10.50
C SER A 113 15.78 12.50 -10.24
N GLN A 114 16.75 11.87 -10.90
CA GLN A 114 18.15 12.28 -10.83
C GLN A 114 18.35 13.70 -11.35
N ASP A 115 17.75 14.05 -12.50
CA ASP A 115 17.85 15.38 -13.09
C ASP A 115 17.22 16.47 -12.20
N ILE A 116 16.13 16.16 -11.49
CA ILE A 116 15.49 17.04 -10.51
C ILE A 116 16.38 17.22 -9.27
N VAL A 117 16.83 16.11 -8.67
CA VAL A 117 17.63 16.13 -7.44
C VAL A 117 18.99 16.80 -7.66
N SER A 118 19.61 16.61 -8.83
CA SER A 118 20.87 17.26 -9.18
C SER A 118 20.73 18.73 -9.55
N GLY A 119 19.49 19.24 -9.71
CA GLY A 119 19.22 20.61 -10.16
C GLY A 119 19.49 20.85 -11.65
N LYS A 120 19.60 19.79 -12.47
CA LYS A 120 19.68 19.91 -13.94
C LYS A 120 18.34 20.40 -14.49
N ILE A 121 17.25 19.79 -14.04
CA ILE A 121 15.90 20.37 -14.14
C ILE A 121 15.67 21.14 -12.85
N LYS A 122 15.43 22.44 -12.96
CA LYS A 122 15.32 23.34 -11.82
C LYS A 122 14.13 24.29 -11.97
N PRO A 123 13.54 24.76 -10.87
CA PRO A 123 12.49 25.75 -10.92
C PRO A 123 13.02 27.08 -11.49
N PRO A 124 12.21 27.86 -12.24
CA PRO A 124 12.67 29.10 -12.89
C PRO A 124 13.17 30.19 -11.93
N SER A 125 12.58 30.29 -10.74
CA SER A 125 12.70 31.47 -9.87
C SER A 125 13.18 31.16 -8.44
N SER A 126 13.65 29.94 -8.17
CA SER A 126 14.16 29.59 -6.82
C SER A 126 15.57 30.11 -6.58
N GLN A 127 15.77 30.81 -5.46
CA GLN A 127 17.10 31.21 -4.98
C GLN A 127 17.99 30.01 -4.64
N VAL A 128 17.40 28.87 -4.27
CA VAL A 128 18.11 27.63 -3.97
C VAL A 128 18.62 26.94 -5.25
N GLY A 129 18.06 27.30 -6.41
CA GLY A 129 18.47 26.76 -7.71
C GLY A 129 18.07 25.30 -7.96
N ARG A 130 17.24 24.71 -7.09
CA ARG A 130 16.70 23.34 -7.22
C ARG A 130 15.30 23.24 -6.63
N PHE A 131 14.59 22.15 -6.93
CA PHE A 131 13.38 21.77 -6.23
C PHE A 131 13.70 21.28 -4.82
N THR A 132 12.84 21.62 -3.86
CA THR A 132 12.96 21.24 -2.44
C THR A 132 11.68 20.66 -1.86
N GLN A 133 10.56 20.87 -2.56
CA GLN A 133 9.24 20.43 -2.13
C GLN A 133 8.57 19.64 -3.26
N ILE A 134 7.71 18.69 -2.89
CA ILE A 134 6.75 18.03 -3.77
C ILE A 134 5.36 18.36 -3.24
N LEU A 135 4.46 18.77 -4.13
CA LEU A 135 3.03 18.84 -3.84
C LEU A 135 2.32 17.80 -4.70
N SER A 136 1.92 16.69 -4.09
CA SER A 136 1.20 15.61 -4.76
C SER A 136 -0.30 15.82 -4.68
N ILE A 137 -0.98 15.82 -5.83
CA ILE A 137 -2.42 16.03 -5.96
C ILE A 137 -3.04 14.75 -6.52
N GLY A 138 -3.84 14.08 -5.71
CA GLY A 138 -4.45 12.79 -6.05
C GLY A 138 -5.27 12.26 -4.90
N ILE A 139 -6.28 11.42 -5.17
CA ILE A 139 -7.17 10.85 -4.17
C ILE A 139 -7.17 9.32 -4.21
N GLY A 140 -7.47 8.69 -3.08
CA GLY A 140 -7.55 7.24 -2.94
C GLY A 140 -6.23 6.57 -3.30
N GLY A 141 -6.26 5.70 -4.32
CA GLY A 141 -5.08 4.93 -4.73
C GLY A 141 -3.94 5.80 -5.28
N SER A 142 -4.29 6.99 -5.79
CA SER A 142 -3.34 8.00 -6.26
C SER A 142 -2.66 8.77 -5.13
N SER A 143 -2.92 8.44 -3.86
CA SER A 143 -2.45 9.22 -2.71
C SER A 143 -2.11 8.36 -1.49
N LEU A 144 -2.93 7.37 -1.13
CA LEU A 144 -2.75 6.57 0.08
C LEU A 144 -1.47 5.73 0.06
N GLY A 145 -1.13 5.13 -1.09
CA GLY A 145 0.14 4.43 -1.27
C GLY A 145 1.34 5.37 -1.10
N PRO A 146 1.41 6.48 -1.86
CA PRO A 146 2.52 7.42 -1.75
C PRO A 146 2.64 8.05 -0.36
N GLN A 147 1.51 8.36 0.30
CA GLN A 147 1.50 8.82 1.69
C GLN A 147 2.13 7.78 2.63
N PHE A 148 1.72 6.51 2.51
CA PHE A 148 2.25 5.43 3.33
C PHE A 148 3.75 5.20 3.11
N VAL A 149 4.18 5.07 1.86
CA VAL A 149 5.61 4.82 1.54
C VAL A 149 6.48 6.00 1.96
N SER A 150 6.00 7.22 1.78
CA SER A 150 6.72 8.41 2.23
C SER A 150 6.98 8.40 3.73
N GLU A 151 5.95 8.17 4.53
CA GLU A 151 6.07 8.08 6.00
C GLU A 151 6.93 6.88 6.43
N ALA A 152 6.81 5.75 5.73
CA ALA A 152 7.46 4.51 6.11
C ALA A 152 8.96 4.49 5.80
N LEU A 153 9.37 5.05 4.66
CA LEU A 153 10.68 4.80 4.06
C LEU A 153 11.48 6.06 3.71
N ALA A 154 10.89 7.25 3.72
CA ALA A 154 11.65 8.46 3.40
C ALA A 154 12.74 8.68 4.48
N PRO A 155 13.95 9.11 4.08
CA PRO A 155 14.97 9.50 5.05
C PRO A 155 14.53 10.76 5.82
N ASP A 156 15.06 10.96 7.03
CA ASP A 156 14.72 12.12 7.88
C ASP A 156 14.89 13.48 7.17
N ASN A 157 15.86 13.56 6.26
CA ASN A 157 16.16 14.75 5.46
C ASN A 157 16.12 14.38 3.97
N PRO A 158 14.93 14.23 3.38
CA PRO A 158 14.81 13.85 1.98
C PRO A 158 15.25 15.00 1.06
N PRO A 159 15.78 14.72 -0.15
CA PRO A 159 16.17 15.76 -1.11
C PRO A 159 15.03 16.72 -1.42
N LEU A 160 13.81 16.19 -1.56
CA LEU A 160 12.56 16.93 -1.63
C LEU A 160 11.60 16.43 -0.55
N LYS A 161 10.96 17.34 0.20
CA LYS A 161 9.91 17.00 1.16
C LYS A 161 8.55 16.97 0.46
N ILE A 162 7.67 16.04 0.82
CA ILE A 162 6.37 15.88 0.14
C ILE A 162 5.20 16.36 1.00
N ARG A 163 4.19 16.94 0.35
CA ARG A 163 2.87 17.28 0.88
C ARG A 163 1.79 16.76 -0.06
N PHE A 164 0.58 16.55 0.46
CA PHE A 164 -0.52 15.94 -0.28
C PHE A 164 -1.76 16.82 -0.27
N ILE A 165 -2.44 16.89 -1.42
CA ILE A 165 -3.82 17.34 -1.57
C ILE A 165 -4.63 16.14 -2.05
N ASP A 166 -5.34 15.50 -1.13
CA ASP A 166 -6.14 14.29 -1.38
C ASP A 166 -7.64 14.47 -1.17
N ASN A 167 -8.06 15.69 -0.85
CA ASN A 167 -9.45 16.06 -0.59
C ASN A 167 -9.77 17.38 -1.32
N THR A 168 -11.05 17.58 -1.65
CA THR A 168 -11.53 18.81 -2.30
C THR A 168 -11.93 19.92 -1.30
N ASP A 169 -11.77 19.67 0.01
CA ASP A 169 -12.03 20.66 1.06
C ASP A 169 -11.14 21.91 0.86
N PRO A 170 -11.72 23.10 0.58
CA PRO A 170 -10.96 24.31 0.33
C PRO A 170 -10.02 24.68 1.48
N ALA A 171 -10.43 24.48 2.74
CA ALA A 171 -9.59 24.84 3.88
C ALA A 171 -8.32 23.98 3.96
N GLY A 172 -8.43 22.70 3.58
CA GLY A 172 -7.29 21.79 3.49
C GLY A 172 -6.32 22.19 2.37
N ILE A 173 -6.85 22.56 1.20
CA ILE A 173 -6.05 23.04 0.06
C ILE A 173 -5.34 24.35 0.42
N ASP A 174 -6.07 25.33 0.95
CA ASP A 174 -5.54 26.62 1.39
C ASP A 174 -4.43 26.44 2.42
N HIS A 175 -4.62 25.51 3.38
CA HIS A 175 -3.62 25.19 4.38
C HIS A 175 -2.32 24.67 3.75
N GLN A 176 -2.38 23.73 2.80
CA GLN A 176 -1.17 23.21 2.16
C GLN A 176 -0.43 24.30 1.37
N ILE A 177 -1.17 25.13 0.62
CA ILE A 177 -0.60 26.25 -0.15
C ILE A 177 0.05 27.28 0.79
N ALA A 178 -0.63 27.64 1.89
CA ALA A 178 -0.11 28.57 2.87
C ALA A 178 1.14 28.04 3.61
N GLN A 179 1.18 26.73 3.91
CA GLN A 179 2.35 26.09 4.55
C GLN A 179 3.57 26.03 3.62
N LEU A 180 3.38 25.92 2.30
CA LEU A 180 4.46 26.08 1.35
C LEU A 180 4.94 27.53 1.30
N GLY A 181 4.03 28.50 1.24
CA GLY A 181 4.36 29.92 1.21
C GLY A 181 5.40 30.24 0.13
N GLU A 182 6.53 30.81 0.53
CA GLU A 182 7.65 31.12 -0.36
C GLU A 182 8.29 29.89 -1.03
N GLU A 183 8.15 28.69 -0.45
CA GLU A 183 8.66 27.45 -1.03
C GLU A 183 7.85 26.98 -2.24
N LEU A 184 6.71 27.61 -2.55
CA LEU A 184 5.94 27.33 -3.77
C LEU A 184 6.80 27.50 -5.03
N LYS A 185 7.73 28.47 -5.03
CA LYS A 185 8.69 28.70 -6.13
C LYS A 185 9.74 27.60 -6.32
N SER A 186 9.88 26.68 -5.36
CA SER A 186 10.76 25.52 -5.43
C SER A 186 10.02 24.20 -5.26
N THR A 187 8.70 24.22 -5.50
CA THR A 187 7.83 23.04 -5.40
C THR A 187 7.61 22.39 -6.76
N LEU A 188 7.84 21.08 -6.85
CA LEU A 188 7.42 20.26 -7.98
C LEU A 188 6.00 19.75 -7.69
N VAL A 189 5.05 20.02 -8.58
CA VAL A 189 3.66 19.56 -8.43
C VAL A 189 3.46 18.30 -9.24
N ILE A 190 3.05 17.22 -8.59
CA ILE A 190 2.73 15.93 -9.23
C ILE A 190 1.22 15.75 -9.21
N VAL A 191 0.59 15.65 -10.37
CA VAL A 191 -0.86 15.49 -10.51
C VAL A 191 -1.17 14.07 -10.95
N ILE A 192 -1.93 13.33 -10.14
CA ILE A 192 -2.15 11.90 -10.31
C ILE A 192 -3.64 11.60 -10.48
N SER A 193 -4.05 11.27 -11.70
CA SER A 193 -5.42 10.83 -12.00
C SER A 193 -5.42 9.97 -13.25
N LYS A 194 -5.88 8.71 -13.14
CA LYS A 194 -5.94 7.78 -14.28
C LYS A 194 -6.73 8.33 -15.47
N SER A 195 -7.94 8.82 -15.21
CA SER A 195 -8.84 9.36 -16.24
C SER A 195 -8.56 10.83 -16.56
N GLY A 196 -7.85 11.54 -15.67
CA GLY A 196 -7.69 12.98 -15.68
C GLY A 196 -8.97 13.77 -15.34
N GLY A 197 -10.09 13.09 -15.09
CA GLY A 197 -11.39 13.70 -14.82
C GLY A 197 -11.84 13.59 -13.37
N THR A 198 -11.02 13.03 -12.47
CA THR A 198 -11.36 12.89 -11.04
C THR A 198 -11.63 14.27 -10.44
N PRO A 199 -12.86 14.56 -9.96
CA PRO A 199 -13.24 15.91 -9.53
C PRO A 199 -12.33 16.50 -8.46
N GLU A 200 -11.98 15.72 -7.44
CA GLU A 200 -11.15 16.16 -6.31
C GLU A 200 -9.74 16.54 -6.79
N THR A 201 -9.09 15.66 -7.57
CA THR A 201 -7.78 15.95 -8.17
C THR A 201 -7.83 17.17 -9.08
N ARG A 202 -8.88 17.31 -9.91
CA ARG A 202 -9.04 18.43 -10.82
C ARG A 202 -9.23 19.75 -10.07
N ASN A 203 -10.03 19.76 -9.02
CA ASN A 203 -10.25 20.95 -8.19
C ASN A 203 -8.94 21.37 -7.51
N GLY A 204 -8.23 20.42 -6.89
CA GLY A 204 -6.90 20.67 -6.31
C GLY A 204 -5.90 21.24 -7.31
N LEU A 205 -5.85 20.69 -8.53
CA LEU A 205 -5.03 21.22 -9.62
C LEU A 205 -5.38 22.68 -9.94
N LEU A 206 -6.67 23.00 -10.10
CA LEU A 206 -7.09 24.36 -10.47
C LEU A 206 -6.78 25.39 -9.39
N GLU A 207 -6.95 25.03 -8.11
CA GLU A 207 -6.60 25.87 -6.97
C GLU A 207 -5.08 26.10 -6.89
N VAL A 208 -4.28 25.04 -7.08
CA VAL A 208 -2.82 25.18 -7.12
C VAL A 208 -2.38 26.03 -8.31
N GLN A 209 -2.95 25.82 -9.50
CA GLN A 209 -2.67 26.67 -10.66
C GLN A 209 -3.06 28.14 -10.41
N LYS A 210 -4.15 28.39 -9.66
CA LYS A 210 -4.51 29.74 -9.22
C LYS A 210 -3.44 30.33 -8.30
N ALA A 211 -2.99 29.59 -7.29
CA ALA A 211 -1.94 30.04 -6.38
C ALA A 211 -0.61 30.34 -7.11
N PHE A 212 -0.26 29.53 -8.11
CA PHE A 212 0.89 29.80 -8.99
C PHE A 212 0.73 31.12 -9.73
N ARG A 213 -0.44 31.38 -10.35
CA ARG A 213 -0.72 32.66 -11.03
C ARG A 213 -0.65 33.85 -10.07
N ASP A 214 -1.24 33.72 -8.89
CA ASP A 214 -1.26 34.78 -7.87
C ASP A 214 0.16 35.10 -7.37
N ALA A 215 1.05 34.10 -7.34
CA ALA A 215 2.47 34.25 -7.02
C ALA A 215 3.36 34.66 -8.21
N GLY A 216 2.79 34.86 -9.40
CA GLY A 216 3.55 35.19 -10.63
C GLY A 216 4.43 34.04 -11.15
N LEU A 217 4.10 32.79 -10.81
CA LEU A 217 4.81 31.58 -11.22
C LEU A 217 4.14 30.92 -12.44
N ASP A 218 4.95 30.22 -13.25
CA ASP A 218 4.48 29.43 -14.38
C ASP A 218 4.36 27.94 -13.96
N PHE A 219 3.12 27.47 -13.81
CA PHE A 219 2.83 26.08 -13.44
C PHE A 219 3.46 25.07 -14.41
N SER A 220 3.52 25.36 -15.71
CA SER A 220 4.06 24.43 -16.72
C SER A 220 5.53 24.09 -16.47
N LYS A 221 6.27 24.95 -15.76
CA LYS A 221 7.69 24.75 -15.41
C LYS A 221 7.90 24.00 -14.09
N GLN A 222 6.82 23.61 -13.43
CA GLN A 222 6.85 22.95 -12.13
C GLN A 222 5.82 21.82 -12.01
N GLY A 223 5.00 21.57 -13.04
CA GLY A 223 3.99 20.52 -13.06
C GLY A 223 4.46 19.25 -13.79
N VAL A 224 4.04 18.09 -13.27
CA VAL A 224 4.18 16.76 -13.89
C VAL A 224 2.86 16.02 -13.77
N ALA A 225 2.50 15.24 -14.79
CA ALA A 225 1.30 14.40 -14.77
C ALA A 225 1.64 12.91 -14.64
N ILE A 226 0.88 12.18 -13.84
CA ILE A 226 0.86 10.71 -13.82
C ILE A 226 -0.55 10.27 -14.18
N THR A 227 -0.72 9.72 -15.37
CA THR A 227 -2.05 9.55 -15.96
C THR A 227 -2.06 8.55 -17.11
N GLN A 228 -3.25 8.10 -17.51
CA GLN A 228 -3.39 7.29 -18.71
C GLN A 228 -3.08 8.12 -19.96
N GLU A 229 -2.35 7.52 -20.91
CA GLU A 229 -2.05 8.11 -22.20
C GLU A 229 -3.35 8.53 -22.92
N ASN A 230 -3.37 9.74 -23.49
CA ASN A 230 -4.53 10.38 -24.13
C ASN A 230 -5.72 10.71 -23.22
N SER A 231 -5.59 10.59 -21.90
CA SER A 231 -6.58 11.08 -20.93
C SER A 231 -6.73 12.61 -20.98
N LEU A 232 -7.71 13.14 -20.24
CA LEU A 232 -7.89 14.59 -20.12
C LEU A 232 -6.63 15.28 -19.56
N LEU A 233 -6.08 14.75 -18.46
CA LEU A 233 -4.89 15.28 -17.80
C LEU A 233 -3.64 15.15 -18.68
N ASP A 234 -3.52 14.06 -19.43
CA ASP A 234 -2.40 13.84 -20.35
C ASP A 234 -2.37 14.90 -21.46
N ASN A 235 -3.55 15.17 -22.04
CA ASN A 235 -3.71 16.19 -23.06
C ASN A 235 -3.49 17.59 -22.49
N THR A 236 -4.01 17.90 -21.30
CA THR A 236 -3.76 19.17 -20.61
C THR A 236 -2.26 19.38 -20.42
N ALA A 237 -1.56 18.43 -19.80
CA ALA A 237 -0.13 18.52 -19.54
C ALA A 237 0.70 18.68 -20.83
N ARG A 238 0.30 17.99 -21.91
CA ARG A 238 0.96 18.10 -23.22
C ARG A 238 0.71 19.45 -23.90
N ILE A 239 -0.52 19.96 -23.87
CA ILE A 239 -0.90 21.22 -24.51
C ILE A 239 -0.28 22.41 -23.76
N GLU A 240 -0.29 22.37 -22.44
CA GLU A 240 0.27 23.41 -21.58
C GLU A 240 1.81 23.33 -21.45
N GLY A 241 2.43 22.24 -21.91
CA GLY A 241 3.88 22.08 -21.91
C GLY A 241 4.48 21.88 -20.52
N TRP A 242 3.85 21.01 -19.72
CA TRP A 242 4.34 20.60 -18.40
C TRP A 242 5.71 19.92 -18.51
N LEU A 243 6.45 19.85 -17.39
CA LEU A 243 7.82 19.31 -17.38
C LEU A 243 7.88 17.88 -17.91
N ASP A 244 6.94 17.04 -17.49
CA ASP A 244 6.89 15.64 -17.90
C ASP A 244 5.52 14.99 -17.68
N ARG A 245 5.36 13.80 -18.27
CA ARG A 245 4.17 12.94 -18.18
C ARG A 245 4.58 11.48 -18.03
N PHE A 246 4.07 10.79 -17.02
CA PHE A 246 4.33 9.38 -16.75
C PHE A 246 3.07 8.53 -16.93
N PRO A 247 3.17 7.37 -17.59
CA PRO A 247 2.00 6.57 -17.93
C PRO A 247 1.43 5.84 -16.71
N MET A 248 0.10 5.80 -16.64
CA MET A 248 -0.66 4.90 -15.81
C MET A 248 -1.43 3.93 -16.71
N PHE A 249 -1.28 2.62 -16.46
CA PHE A 249 -1.88 1.58 -17.31
C PHE A 249 -3.31 1.22 -16.88
N ASP A 250 -4.12 0.78 -17.82
CA ASP A 250 -5.51 0.38 -17.59
C ASP A 250 -5.62 -0.86 -16.68
N TRP A 251 -4.69 -1.80 -16.79
CA TRP A 251 -4.58 -3.01 -15.97
C TRP A 251 -3.96 -2.79 -14.57
N VAL A 252 -3.56 -1.56 -14.23
CA VAL A 252 -3.18 -1.16 -12.87
C VAL A 252 -4.39 -0.56 -12.17
N GLY A 253 -4.86 -1.23 -11.12
CA GLY A 253 -5.91 -0.72 -10.24
C GLY A 253 -5.39 0.42 -9.36
N GLY A 254 -6.25 1.37 -8.99
CA GLY A 254 -5.82 2.52 -8.18
C GLY A 254 -5.16 2.09 -6.87
N ARG A 255 -5.83 1.23 -6.08
CA ARG A 255 -5.32 0.71 -4.81
C ARG A 255 -4.13 -0.27 -4.93
N THR A 256 -3.73 -0.64 -6.15
CA THR A 256 -2.56 -1.49 -6.43
C THR A 256 -1.51 -0.76 -7.28
N SER A 257 -1.57 0.58 -7.31
CA SER A 257 -0.72 1.41 -8.18
C SER A 257 0.58 1.89 -7.55
N GLU A 258 0.86 1.60 -6.28
CA GLU A 258 2.05 2.11 -5.58
C GLU A 258 3.36 1.77 -6.30
N LEU A 259 3.47 0.55 -6.83
CA LEU A 259 4.66 0.10 -7.56
C LEU A 259 4.67 0.54 -9.04
N SER A 260 3.77 1.45 -9.44
CA SER A 260 3.79 2.09 -10.75
C SER A 260 4.38 3.51 -10.63
N ALA A 261 4.31 4.30 -11.70
CA ALA A 261 4.70 5.71 -11.65
C ALA A 261 4.07 6.48 -10.47
N VAL A 262 2.85 6.11 -10.06
CA VAL A 262 2.11 6.72 -8.94
C VAL A 262 2.93 6.81 -7.66
N GLY A 263 3.58 5.72 -7.23
CA GLY A 263 4.42 5.71 -6.02
C GLY A 263 5.91 5.81 -6.31
N LEU A 264 6.39 5.22 -7.41
CA LEU A 264 7.82 5.22 -7.72
C LEU A 264 8.38 6.62 -7.99
N LEU A 265 7.63 7.51 -8.67
CA LEU A 265 8.12 8.88 -8.92
C LEU A 265 8.28 9.69 -7.63
N PRO A 266 7.24 9.86 -6.77
CA PRO A 266 7.41 10.59 -5.52
C PRO A 266 8.47 9.94 -4.61
N ALA A 267 8.51 8.61 -4.52
CA ALA A 267 9.51 7.91 -3.70
C ALA A 267 10.96 8.21 -4.15
N ALA A 268 11.24 8.11 -5.46
CA ALA A 268 12.56 8.39 -6.00
C ALA A 268 12.99 9.85 -5.77
N LEU A 269 12.07 10.80 -5.87
CA LEU A 269 12.33 12.22 -5.60
C LEU A 269 12.63 12.51 -4.12
N GLN A 270 12.10 11.69 -3.20
CA GLN A 270 12.45 11.71 -1.78
C GLN A 270 13.74 10.97 -1.44
N GLY A 271 14.40 10.36 -2.43
CA GLY A 271 15.63 9.60 -2.25
C GLY A 271 15.44 8.16 -1.77
N ILE A 272 14.23 7.63 -1.86
CA ILE A 272 13.95 6.21 -1.59
C ILE A 272 14.46 5.37 -2.76
N ASP A 273 15.09 4.23 -2.47
CA ASP A 273 15.54 3.30 -3.50
C ASP A 273 14.36 2.49 -4.05
N VAL A 274 13.79 3.01 -5.13
CA VAL A 274 12.63 2.40 -5.80
C VAL A 274 12.95 1.09 -6.50
N LYS A 275 14.23 0.81 -6.83
CA LYS A 275 14.61 -0.49 -7.39
C LYS A 275 14.55 -1.56 -6.32
N GLU A 276 15.06 -1.27 -5.12
CA GLU A 276 14.96 -2.18 -3.99
C GLU A 276 13.51 -2.41 -3.56
N MET A 277 12.63 -1.40 -3.65
CA MET A 277 11.20 -1.59 -3.44
C MET A 277 10.59 -2.60 -4.43
N LEU A 278 10.90 -2.48 -5.72
CA LEU A 278 10.43 -3.41 -6.74
C LEU A 278 10.99 -4.82 -6.53
N VAL A 279 12.27 -4.94 -6.19
CA VAL A 279 12.92 -6.23 -5.87
C VAL A 279 12.24 -6.89 -4.67
N GLY A 280 12.04 -6.17 -3.57
CA GLY A 280 11.38 -6.71 -2.37
C GLY A 280 9.95 -7.19 -2.66
N ALA A 281 9.22 -6.44 -3.49
CA ALA A 281 7.88 -6.84 -3.90
C ALA A 281 7.87 -8.05 -4.85
N ALA A 282 8.85 -8.18 -5.75
CA ALA A 282 8.99 -9.32 -6.65
C ALA A 282 9.38 -10.60 -5.89
N LEU A 283 10.28 -10.50 -4.92
CA LEU A 283 10.64 -11.62 -4.03
C LEU A 283 9.42 -12.14 -3.27
N MET A 284 8.56 -11.24 -2.77
CA MET A 284 7.31 -11.67 -2.13
C MET A 284 6.39 -12.40 -3.11
N ASP A 285 6.33 -11.98 -4.38
CA ASP A 285 5.51 -12.69 -5.36
C ASP A 285 5.97 -14.12 -5.57
N GLU A 286 7.27 -14.35 -5.68
CA GLU A 286 7.85 -15.68 -5.79
C GLU A 286 7.39 -16.58 -4.64
N GLU A 287 7.41 -16.07 -3.41
CA GLU A 287 6.91 -16.80 -2.24
C GLU A 287 5.41 -17.09 -2.32
N THR A 288 4.61 -16.13 -2.80
CA THR A 288 3.15 -16.32 -2.93
C THR A 288 2.74 -17.24 -4.09
N ARG A 289 3.67 -17.64 -4.96
CA ARG A 289 3.45 -18.64 -6.01
C ARG A 289 3.62 -20.08 -5.53
N ASN A 290 4.15 -20.30 -4.32
CA ASN A 290 4.23 -21.64 -3.75
C ASN A 290 2.82 -22.20 -3.55
N THR A 291 2.50 -23.35 -4.13
CA THR A 291 1.17 -23.95 -4.06
C THR A 291 0.96 -24.83 -2.83
N VAL A 292 1.98 -24.99 -1.98
CA VAL A 292 1.87 -25.64 -0.68
C VAL A 292 1.39 -24.60 0.34
N VAL A 293 0.14 -24.76 0.82
CA VAL A 293 -0.52 -23.78 1.70
C VAL A 293 0.32 -23.39 2.92
N LYS A 294 0.95 -24.38 3.59
CA LYS A 294 1.80 -24.13 4.77
C LYS A 294 3.07 -23.34 4.48
N GLU A 295 3.51 -23.32 3.22
CA GLU A 295 4.73 -22.65 2.77
C GLU A 295 4.42 -21.36 2.00
N ASN A 296 3.17 -20.90 2.01
CA ASN A 296 2.74 -19.70 1.31
C ASN A 296 2.18 -18.65 2.30
N PRO A 297 2.88 -17.52 2.51
CA PRO A 297 2.48 -16.54 3.52
C PRO A 297 1.14 -15.88 3.21
N ALA A 298 0.83 -15.64 1.93
CA ALA A 298 -0.47 -15.07 1.53
C ALA A 298 -1.61 -16.07 1.73
N ALA A 299 -1.39 -17.35 1.46
CA ALA A 299 -2.38 -18.40 1.71
C ALA A 299 -2.69 -18.53 3.21
N LEU A 300 -1.65 -18.51 4.06
CA LEU A 300 -1.81 -18.56 5.52
C LEU A 300 -2.64 -17.37 6.03
N LEU A 301 -2.34 -16.15 5.56
CA LEU A 301 -3.12 -14.96 5.93
C LEU A 301 -4.55 -15.01 5.41
N ALA A 302 -4.75 -15.40 4.14
CA ALA A 302 -6.09 -15.50 3.54
C ALA A 302 -6.98 -16.51 4.28
N LEU A 303 -6.45 -17.69 4.62
CA LEU A 303 -7.18 -18.69 5.40
C LEU A 303 -7.44 -18.22 6.83
N SER A 304 -6.50 -17.49 7.43
CA SER A 304 -6.67 -16.90 8.76
C SER A 304 -7.81 -15.88 8.77
N TRP A 305 -7.87 -15.00 7.77
CA TRP A 305 -8.96 -14.02 7.63
C TRP A 305 -10.28 -14.72 7.34
N TYR A 306 -10.29 -15.70 6.45
CA TYR A 306 -11.50 -16.47 6.15
C TYR A 306 -12.03 -17.19 7.40
N TRP A 307 -11.15 -17.85 8.15
CA TRP A 307 -11.48 -18.49 9.42
C TRP A 307 -12.06 -17.51 10.44
N ALA A 308 -11.37 -16.38 10.65
CA ALA A 308 -11.76 -15.40 11.66
C ALA A 308 -13.12 -14.74 11.37
N THR A 309 -13.51 -14.70 10.09
CA THR A 309 -14.68 -13.96 9.60
C THR A 309 -15.81 -14.86 9.13
N ASP A 310 -15.71 -16.17 9.40
CA ASP A 310 -16.63 -17.21 8.91
C ASP A 310 -16.82 -17.20 7.38
N GLY A 311 -15.85 -16.63 6.65
CA GLY A 311 -15.91 -16.39 5.22
C GLY A 311 -17.00 -15.42 4.79
N ILE A 312 -17.58 -14.63 5.71
CA ILE A 312 -18.69 -13.70 5.46
C ILE A 312 -18.48 -12.32 6.11
N GLY A 313 -17.28 -12.03 6.60
CA GLY A 313 -17.00 -10.75 7.27
C GLY A 313 -17.60 -10.64 8.68
N SER A 314 -17.76 -11.75 9.41
CA SER A 314 -18.38 -11.75 10.75
C SER A 314 -17.56 -11.01 11.82
N LYS A 315 -16.29 -10.71 11.54
CA LYS A 315 -15.38 -9.95 12.39
C LYS A 315 -14.64 -8.89 11.59
N ASP A 316 -14.28 -7.82 12.26
CA ASP A 316 -13.43 -6.77 11.71
C ASP A 316 -11.94 -7.11 11.90
N MET A 317 -11.09 -6.67 10.97
CA MET A 317 -9.63 -6.78 11.09
C MET A 317 -9.06 -5.53 11.76
N VAL A 318 -8.30 -5.73 12.84
CA VAL A 318 -7.48 -4.68 13.46
C VAL A 318 -6.02 -4.86 13.03
N VAL A 319 -5.42 -3.82 12.44
CA VAL A 319 -3.98 -3.84 12.10
C VAL A 319 -3.21 -2.96 13.09
N LEU A 320 -2.26 -3.55 13.82
CA LEU A 320 -1.49 -2.88 14.86
C LEU A 320 0.02 -3.02 14.61
N PRO A 321 0.63 -2.12 13.83
CA PRO A 321 2.07 -1.99 13.77
C PRO A 321 2.64 -1.43 15.06
N TYR A 322 3.67 -2.07 15.59
CA TYR A 322 4.53 -1.58 16.67
C TYR A 322 5.76 -0.91 16.05
N LYS A 323 5.49 0.07 15.19
CA LYS A 323 6.50 0.90 14.52
C LYS A 323 5.85 2.20 14.06
N ASP A 324 6.40 3.33 14.49
CA ASP A 324 5.84 4.64 14.18
C ASP A 324 5.80 4.95 12.68
N SER A 325 6.82 4.55 11.93
CA SER A 325 6.87 4.77 10.48
C SER A 325 5.78 4.00 9.71
N LEU A 326 5.15 3.00 10.33
CA LEU A 326 4.04 2.25 9.74
C LEU A 326 2.65 2.79 10.14
N LEU A 327 2.58 3.98 10.74
CA LEU A 327 1.32 4.63 11.16
C LEU A 327 0.23 4.61 10.08
N LEU A 328 0.61 4.85 8.83
CA LEU A 328 -0.33 4.94 7.70
C LEU A 328 -0.68 3.59 7.06
N LEU A 329 -0.10 2.49 7.54
CA LEU A 329 -0.33 1.16 6.97
C LEU A 329 -1.80 0.73 7.07
N SER A 330 -2.45 0.95 8.21
CA SER A 330 -3.88 0.62 8.38
C SER A 330 -4.75 1.41 7.41
N ARG A 331 -4.44 2.70 7.19
CA ARG A 331 -5.14 3.59 6.25
C ARG A 331 -4.95 3.15 4.81
N TYR A 332 -3.75 2.68 4.44
CA TYR A 332 -3.50 2.08 3.13
C TYR A 332 -4.30 0.77 2.96
N LEU A 333 -4.29 -0.10 3.97
CA LEU A 333 -4.99 -1.39 3.95
C LEU A 333 -6.52 -1.25 3.95
N GLN A 334 -7.07 -0.19 4.55
CA GLN A 334 -8.49 0.14 4.44
C GLN A 334 -8.92 0.20 2.98
N GLN A 335 -8.21 0.95 2.16
CA GLN A 335 -8.53 0.98 0.74
C GLN A 335 -8.24 -0.35 0.06
N LEU A 336 -7.04 -0.91 0.25
CA LEU A 336 -6.62 -2.12 -0.43
C LEU A 336 -7.58 -3.29 -0.18
N VAL A 337 -8.02 -3.49 1.06
CA VAL A 337 -8.86 -4.62 1.47
C VAL A 337 -10.33 -4.31 1.28
N MET A 338 -10.84 -3.19 1.84
CA MET A 338 -12.28 -2.94 1.86
C MET A 338 -12.82 -2.65 0.46
N GLU A 339 -12.08 -1.92 -0.37
CA GLU A 339 -12.48 -1.65 -1.77
C GLU A 339 -12.32 -2.90 -2.67
N SER A 340 -11.45 -3.85 -2.31
CA SER A 340 -11.29 -5.12 -3.03
C SER A 340 -12.38 -6.13 -2.70
N LEU A 341 -12.67 -6.31 -1.42
CA LEU A 341 -13.51 -7.40 -0.91
C LEU A 341 -14.96 -6.97 -0.62
N GLY A 342 -15.22 -5.68 -0.41
CA GLY A 342 -16.55 -5.12 -0.21
C GLY A 342 -17.40 -5.20 -1.47
N LYS A 343 -18.15 -6.29 -1.66
CA LYS A 343 -18.88 -6.58 -2.90
C LYS A 343 -20.29 -7.10 -2.64
N GLU A 344 -21.25 -6.56 -3.39
CA GLU A 344 -22.65 -6.97 -3.31
C GLU A 344 -22.90 -8.34 -3.96
N TYR A 345 -22.27 -8.61 -5.10
CA TYR A 345 -22.49 -9.82 -5.90
C TYR A 345 -21.21 -10.64 -6.08
N ASP A 346 -21.36 -11.97 -6.23
CA ASP A 346 -20.31 -12.87 -6.69
C ASP A 346 -20.29 -12.97 -8.24
N LEU A 347 -19.35 -13.77 -8.78
CA LEU A 347 -19.19 -13.97 -10.22
C LEU A 347 -20.35 -14.75 -10.88
N ASP A 348 -21.14 -15.48 -10.09
CA ASP A 348 -22.35 -16.17 -10.55
C ASP A 348 -23.59 -15.25 -10.51
N GLY A 349 -23.42 -13.99 -10.08
CA GLY A 349 -24.48 -13.01 -9.95
C GLY A 349 -25.34 -13.17 -8.69
N ASN A 350 -24.94 -14.03 -7.75
CA ASN A 350 -25.65 -14.17 -6.48
C ASN A 350 -25.31 -13.00 -5.57
N ARG A 351 -26.32 -12.49 -4.84
CA ARG A 351 -26.10 -11.47 -3.83
C ARG A 351 -25.43 -12.09 -2.59
N VAL A 352 -24.22 -11.65 -2.27
CA VAL A 352 -23.39 -12.14 -1.17
C VAL A 352 -23.14 -11.11 -0.07
N ASN A 353 -23.10 -9.81 -0.41
CA ASN A 353 -22.76 -8.71 0.53
C ASN A 353 -21.50 -9.00 1.36
N GLN A 354 -20.42 -9.40 0.68
CA GLN A 354 -19.12 -9.73 1.29
C GLN A 354 -18.33 -8.48 1.64
N GLY A 355 -17.37 -8.63 2.56
CA GLY A 355 -16.43 -7.57 2.93
C GLY A 355 -15.57 -7.95 4.13
N LEU A 356 -14.52 -7.16 4.35
CA LEU A 356 -13.69 -7.23 5.55
C LEU A 356 -13.37 -5.82 5.99
N THR A 357 -14.00 -5.36 7.08
CA THR A 357 -13.71 -4.05 7.67
C THR A 357 -12.28 -4.03 8.18
N VAL A 358 -11.57 -2.94 7.92
CA VAL A 358 -10.23 -2.72 8.45
C VAL A 358 -10.22 -1.44 9.30
N TYR A 359 -9.69 -1.54 10.51
CA TYR A 359 -9.27 -0.39 11.29
C TYR A 359 -7.95 -0.68 11.98
N GLY A 360 -7.34 0.35 12.54
CA GLY A 360 -6.02 0.23 13.14
C GLY A 360 -5.29 1.55 13.13
N ASN A 361 -4.25 1.62 13.93
CA ASN A 361 -3.41 2.79 14.07
C ASN A 361 -1.99 2.31 14.44
N LYS A 362 -1.48 2.48 15.67
CA LYS A 362 -0.16 1.96 16.07
C LYS A 362 -0.02 1.61 17.55
N GLY A 363 0.73 0.54 17.81
CA GLY A 363 1.24 0.22 19.14
C GLY A 363 2.47 1.07 19.49
N SER A 364 2.72 1.38 20.76
CA SER A 364 1.89 1.11 21.94
C SER A 364 0.85 2.19 22.24
N THR A 365 0.80 3.28 21.46
CA THR A 365 -0.07 4.43 21.72
C THR A 365 -1.53 4.01 21.92
N ASP A 366 -2.04 3.13 21.07
CA ASP A 366 -3.44 2.71 21.14
C ASP A 366 -3.75 1.70 22.27
N GLN A 367 -2.74 1.22 23.00
CA GLN A 367 -2.95 0.52 24.27
C GLN A 367 -3.70 1.41 25.26
N HIS A 368 -3.53 2.72 25.11
CA HIS A 368 -4.18 3.76 25.91
C HIS A 368 -5.37 4.43 25.19
N ALA A 369 -5.87 3.82 24.10
CA ALA A 369 -7.05 4.30 23.37
C ALA A 369 -8.12 3.19 23.28
N TYR A 370 -8.19 2.47 22.16
CA TYR A 370 -9.26 1.51 21.90
C TYR A 370 -8.90 0.05 22.22
N ILE A 371 -7.67 -0.25 22.66
CA ILE A 371 -7.30 -1.64 23.01
C ILE A 371 -8.12 -2.18 24.19
N GLN A 372 -8.70 -1.34 25.05
CA GLN A 372 -9.66 -1.80 26.08
C GLN A 372 -10.87 -2.51 25.44
N GLN A 373 -11.41 -1.98 24.33
CA GLN A 373 -12.46 -2.65 23.55
C GLN A 373 -11.97 -4.00 23.02
N LEU A 374 -10.69 -4.10 22.63
CA LEU A 374 -10.11 -5.34 22.13
C LEU A 374 -9.88 -6.40 23.21
N ARG A 375 -9.79 -6.00 24.48
CA ARG A 375 -9.54 -6.91 25.60
C ARG A 375 -10.83 -7.38 26.28
N GLU A 376 -11.74 -6.44 26.54
CA GLU A 376 -12.92 -6.69 27.37
C GLU A 376 -14.25 -6.41 26.65
N GLY A 377 -14.18 -5.87 25.44
CA GLY A 377 -15.37 -5.57 24.64
C GLY A 377 -15.96 -6.80 23.94
N VAL A 378 -16.93 -6.54 23.06
CA VAL A 378 -17.57 -7.56 22.24
C VAL A 378 -16.53 -8.23 21.35
N HIS A 379 -16.58 -9.56 21.24
CA HIS A 379 -15.64 -10.34 20.44
C HIS A 379 -16.00 -10.33 18.94
N ASN A 380 -15.95 -9.14 18.32
CA ASN A 380 -16.30 -8.91 16.91
C ASN A 380 -15.09 -8.53 16.03
N PHE A 381 -13.87 -8.89 16.45
CA PHE A 381 -12.64 -8.56 15.72
C PHE A 381 -11.58 -9.66 15.82
N PHE A 382 -10.59 -9.58 14.95
CA PHE A 382 -9.31 -10.26 15.08
C PHE A 382 -8.17 -9.27 14.82
N VAL A 383 -6.96 -9.56 15.29
CA VAL A 383 -5.85 -8.62 15.28
C VAL A 383 -4.68 -9.18 14.47
N THR A 384 -4.14 -8.34 13.60
CA THR A 384 -2.86 -8.55 12.92
C THR A 384 -1.83 -7.61 13.55
N PHE A 385 -0.89 -8.18 14.28
CA PHE A 385 0.25 -7.45 14.83
C PHE A 385 1.39 -7.41 13.82
N ILE A 386 2.09 -6.28 13.76
CA ILE A 386 3.25 -6.12 12.88
C ILE A 386 4.41 -5.56 13.70
N GLU A 387 5.53 -6.25 13.65
CA GLU A 387 6.74 -5.91 14.37
C GLU A 387 7.91 -5.75 13.38
N VAL A 388 8.78 -4.78 13.64
CA VAL A 388 10.05 -4.63 12.94
C VAL A 388 11.16 -4.90 13.94
N LEU A 389 11.79 -6.06 13.83
CA LEU A 389 12.78 -6.57 14.81
C LEU A 389 14.00 -5.65 15.02
N ARG A 390 14.25 -4.73 14.10
CA ARG A 390 15.35 -3.77 14.20
C ARG A 390 14.79 -2.37 14.41
N ASP A 391 14.97 -1.87 15.63
CA ASP A 391 14.46 -0.55 16.00
C ASP A 391 15.26 0.59 15.38
N ARG A 392 16.60 0.47 15.40
CA ARG A 392 17.55 1.51 15.02
C ARG A 392 18.70 0.97 14.14
N PRO A 393 19.45 1.85 13.46
CA PRO A 393 20.73 1.47 12.88
C PRO A 393 21.75 1.10 13.98
N PRO A 394 22.60 0.06 13.78
CA PRO A 394 23.59 -0.39 14.74
C PRO A 394 24.45 0.77 15.25
N GLY A 395 24.68 0.78 16.56
CA GLY A 395 25.48 1.82 17.22
C GLY A 395 24.69 3.07 17.63
N HIS A 396 23.37 3.11 17.41
CA HIS A 396 22.48 4.17 17.91
C HIS A 396 21.57 3.71 19.05
N ASP A 397 21.88 2.55 19.62
CA ASP A 397 21.13 2.00 20.74
C ASP A 397 21.41 2.84 21.99
N TRP A 398 20.34 3.28 22.64
CA TRP A 398 20.40 3.98 23.91
C TRP A 398 19.74 3.12 24.97
N GLU A 399 20.52 2.74 25.97
CA GLU A 399 20.03 1.98 27.12
C GLU A 399 19.26 2.93 28.06
N LEU A 400 18.00 2.58 28.33
CA LEU A 400 17.21 3.22 29.38
C LEU A 400 17.58 2.66 30.75
N GLU A 401 17.89 1.36 30.78
CA GLU A 401 18.39 0.59 31.91
C GLU A 401 19.48 -0.37 31.42
N PRO A 402 20.36 -0.90 32.29
CA PRO A 402 21.43 -1.79 31.86
C PRO A 402 20.92 -2.96 30.99
N GLY A 403 21.30 -2.95 29.72
CA GLY A 403 20.90 -3.96 28.72
C GLY A 403 19.45 -3.87 28.22
N VAL A 404 18.73 -2.76 28.46
CA VAL A 404 17.34 -2.55 28.02
C VAL A 404 17.21 -1.23 27.27
N THR A 405 16.67 -1.31 26.07
CA THR A 405 16.43 -0.18 25.17
C THR A 405 14.95 0.20 25.10
N CYS A 406 14.62 1.32 24.45
CA CYS A 406 13.22 1.64 24.11
C CYS A 406 12.57 0.55 23.23
N GLY A 407 13.36 -0.13 22.39
CA GLY A 407 12.91 -1.22 21.54
C GLY A 407 12.40 -2.41 22.35
N ASP A 408 13.16 -2.79 23.37
CA ASP A 408 12.78 -3.88 24.29
C ASP A 408 11.47 -3.58 25.03
N TYR A 409 11.25 -2.32 25.43
CA TYR A 409 9.98 -1.88 26.02
C TYR A 409 8.83 -1.96 25.01
N LEU A 410 9.04 -1.54 23.77
CA LEU A 410 8.05 -1.60 22.71
C LEU A 410 7.67 -3.06 22.39
N PHE A 411 8.66 -3.95 22.32
CA PHE A 411 8.46 -5.39 22.19
C PHE A 411 7.70 -5.98 23.38
N GLY A 412 8.09 -5.61 24.61
CA GLY A 412 7.39 -6.04 25.82
C GLY A 412 5.91 -5.65 25.80
N MET A 413 5.58 -4.45 25.29
CA MET A 413 4.20 -4.00 25.14
C MET A 413 3.43 -4.80 24.10
N LEU A 414 4.05 -5.26 23.01
CA LEU A 414 3.41 -6.13 22.01
C LEU A 414 2.94 -7.47 22.60
N GLN A 415 3.68 -7.99 23.59
CA GLN A 415 3.43 -9.31 24.20
C GLN A 415 2.33 -9.31 25.27
N VAL A 416 1.81 -8.15 25.68
CA VAL A 416 0.84 -7.96 26.78
C VAL A 416 -0.55 -7.62 26.25
#